data_AF-A0A7C8YE40-F1
#
_entry.id   AF-A0A7C8YE40-F1
#
_cell.length_a   1.000
_cell.length_b   1.000
_cell.length_c   1.000
_cell.angle_alpha   90.00
_cell.angle_beta   90.00
_cell.angle_gamma   90.00
#
_symmetry.space_group_name_H-M   'P 1'
#
loop_
_entity.id
_entity.type
_entity.pdbx_description
1 polymer ?
#
loop_
_entity_poly.entity_id
_entity_poly.type
_entity_poly.pdbx_seq_one_letter_code
_entity_poly.pdbx_strand_id
1 'polypeptide(L)'
;MPAPYISKWAQALSIQALPVNLPTSFKQRALLIDEIWHAAGDDSTDFDWYVKRTVLGGIYSTTEVYMLTDNSPDFRDTWAFLNARVRDAFDLKKTLQETQYLAEAVTAGLGKPLQGLVREVFKR
;
A
#
# COMPACT_ATOMS: atom_id res chain seq x y z
N MET A 1 13.14 14.19 -8.64
CA MET A 1 13.40 14.27 -7.19
C MET A 1 13.50 15.73 -6.77
N PRO A 2 12.90 16.14 -5.64
CA PRO A 2 12.90 17.52 -5.16
C PRO A 2 14.26 17.98 -4.59
N ALA A 3 15.34 17.19 -4.72
CA ALA A 3 16.65 17.44 -4.12
C ALA A 3 17.17 18.89 -4.31
N PRO A 4 17.09 19.52 -5.51
CA PRO A 4 17.52 20.91 -5.68
C PRO A 4 16.63 21.95 -4.94
N TYR A 5 15.39 21.58 -4.60
CA TYR A 5 14.36 22.45 -4.04
C TYR A 5 13.92 22.05 -2.62
N ILE A 6 14.68 21.17 -1.95
CA ILE A 6 14.28 20.56 -0.68
C ILE A 6 13.99 21.61 0.41
N SER A 7 14.74 22.71 0.42
CA SER A 7 14.58 23.85 1.34
C SER A 7 13.24 24.57 1.23
N LYS A 8 12.57 24.46 0.08
CA LYS A 8 11.24 25.03 -0.19
C LYS A 8 10.14 23.97 -0.28
N TRP A 9 10.51 22.69 -0.26
CA TRP A 9 9.57 21.60 -0.50
C TRP A 9 8.50 21.48 0.58
N ALA A 10 8.85 21.71 1.85
CA ALA A 10 7.88 21.76 2.94
C ALA A 10 6.80 22.84 2.72
N GLN A 11 7.19 24.00 2.18
CA GLN A 11 6.26 25.08 1.85
C GLN A 11 5.38 24.67 0.65
N ALA A 12 5.96 24.06 -0.38
CA ALA A 12 5.20 23.55 -1.52
C ALA A 12 4.16 22.50 -1.09
N LEU A 13 4.50 21.60 -0.16
CA LEU A 13 3.58 20.61 0.39
C LEU A 13 2.44 21.27 1.18
N SER A 14 2.74 22.31 1.98
CA SER A 14 1.68 23.06 2.68
C SER A 14 0.71 23.74 1.73
N ILE A 15 1.20 24.29 0.60
CA ILE A 15 0.36 24.91 -0.43
C ILE A 15 -0.53 23.87 -1.10
N GLN A 16 0.02 22.69 -1.42
CA GLN A 16 -0.75 21.58 -2.00
C GLN A 16 -1.84 21.06 -1.04
N ALA A 17 -1.60 21.12 0.27
CA ALA A 17 -2.55 20.70 1.29
C ALA A 17 -3.70 21.70 1.51
N LEU A 18 -3.64 22.90 0.95
CA LEU A 18 -4.73 23.87 1.05
C LEU A 18 -6.00 23.32 0.37
N PRO A 19 -7.20 23.52 0.96
CA PRO A 19 -8.45 22.97 0.41
C PRO A 19 -8.71 23.33 -1.06
N VAL A 20 -8.27 24.52 -1.49
CA VAL A 20 -8.42 24.99 -2.87
C VAL A 20 -7.53 24.25 -3.87
N ASN A 21 -6.39 23.72 -3.42
CA ASN A 21 -5.42 23.02 -4.26
C ASN A 21 -5.57 21.50 -4.15
N LEU A 22 -6.17 21.02 -3.06
CA LEU A 22 -6.26 19.60 -2.71
C LEU A 22 -6.80 18.71 -3.84
N PRO A 23 -7.89 19.06 -4.56
CA PRO A 23 -8.39 18.23 -5.66
C PRO A 23 -7.36 18.05 -6.78
N THR A 24 -6.68 19.14 -7.15
CA THR A 24 -5.66 19.16 -8.20
C THR A 24 -4.41 18.41 -7.76
N SER A 25 -3.90 18.71 -6.56
CA SER A 25 -2.69 18.08 -6.01
C SER A 25 -2.89 16.58 -5.78
N PHE A 26 -4.07 16.16 -5.31
CA PHE A 26 -4.39 14.75 -5.15
C PHE A 26 -4.51 14.03 -6.49
N LYS A 27 -5.13 14.65 -7.50
CA LYS A 27 -5.20 14.10 -8.86
C LYS A 27 -3.81 13.92 -9.47
N GLN A 28 -2.92 14.90 -9.32
CA GLN A 28 -1.54 14.81 -9.79
C GLN A 28 -0.78 13.67 -9.10
N ARG A 29 -0.97 13.47 -7.79
CA ARG A 29 -0.39 12.34 -7.07
C ARG A 29 -0.95 11.02 -7.57
N ALA A 30 -2.26 10.90 -7.75
CA ALA A 30 -2.87 9.67 -8.26
C ALA A 30 -2.28 9.29 -9.63
N LEU A 31 -2.15 10.23 -10.56
CA LEU A 31 -1.54 10.01 -11.87
C LEU A 31 -0.06 9.57 -11.76
N LEU A 32 0.71 10.17 -10.86
CA LEU A 32 2.09 9.75 -10.62
C LEU A 32 2.16 8.30 -10.12
N ILE A 33 1.30 7.93 -9.16
CA ILE A 33 1.22 6.57 -8.64
C ILE A 33 0.80 5.59 -9.74
N ASP A 34 -0.13 5.99 -10.61
CA ASP A 34 -0.54 5.22 -11.78
C ASP A 34 0.63 4.98 -12.74
N GLU A 35 1.41 6.01 -13.04
CA GLU A 35 2.59 5.91 -13.91
C GLU A 35 3.65 4.99 -13.32
N ILE A 36 3.89 5.04 -12.00
CA ILE A 36 4.85 4.13 -11.34
C ILE A 36 4.39 2.67 -11.45
N TRP A 37 3.11 2.39 -11.19
CA TRP A 37 2.56 1.04 -11.32
C TRP A 37 2.57 0.55 -12.77
N HIS A 38 2.27 1.43 -13.72
CA HIS A 38 2.34 1.13 -15.14
C HIS A 38 3.78 0.81 -15.56
N ALA A 39 4.76 1.59 -15.12
CA ALA A 39 6.18 1.34 -15.38
C ALA A 39 6.69 0.05 -14.71
N ALA A 40 6.11 -0.34 -13.58
CA ALA A 40 6.40 -1.60 -12.90
C ALA A 40 5.76 -2.84 -13.57
N GLY A 41 4.96 -2.65 -14.62
CA GLY A 41 4.30 -3.74 -15.36
C GLY A 41 3.10 -4.36 -14.63
N ASP A 42 2.47 -3.61 -13.71
CA ASP A 42 1.28 -4.09 -13.01
C ASP A 42 0.00 -3.85 -13.83
N ASP A 43 -0.55 -4.93 -14.40
CA ASP A 43 -1.84 -4.93 -15.12
C ASP A 43 -3.02 -5.34 -14.23
N SER A 44 -2.92 -5.14 -12.91
CA SER A 44 -3.95 -5.61 -11.99
C SER A 44 -5.25 -4.81 -12.12
N THR A 45 -6.33 -5.52 -12.41
CA THR A 45 -7.71 -5.01 -12.38
C THR A 45 -8.38 -5.38 -11.06
N ASP A 46 -9.40 -4.63 -10.63
CA ASP A 46 -10.27 -4.89 -9.46
C ASP A 46 -9.74 -4.42 -8.08
N PHE A 47 -10.07 -5.09 -6.98
CA PHE A 47 -9.82 -4.59 -5.61
C PHE A 47 -8.33 -4.39 -5.30
N ASP A 48 -7.47 -5.23 -5.86
CA ASP A 48 -6.01 -5.13 -5.78
C ASP A 48 -5.50 -3.81 -6.35
N TRP A 49 -6.16 -3.24 -7.36
CA TRP A 49 -5.82 -1.95 -7.96
C TRP A 49 -5.90 -0.81 -6.93
N TYR A 50 -6.96 -0.78 -6.12
CA TYR A 50 -7.18 0.26 -5.11
C TYR A 50 -6.18 0.13 -3.96
N VAL A 51 -6.02 -1.09 -3.44
CA VAL A 51 -5.09 -1.36 -2.33
C VAL A 51 -3.66 -1.02 -2.72
N LYS A 52 -3.21 -1.45 -3.90
CA LYS A 52 -1.86 -1.16 -4.41
C LYS A 52 -1.58 0.34 -4.53
N ARG A 53 -2.54 1.11 -5.01
CA ARG A 53 -2.43 2.57 -5.14
C ARG A 53 -2.42 3.28 -3.80
N THR A 54 -3.27 2.85 -2.87
CA THR A 54 -3.28 3.39 -1.51
C THR A 54 -1.96 3.12 -0.80
N VAL A 55 -1.45 1.89 -0.89
CA VAL A 55 -0.16 1.51 -0.28
C VAL A 55 0.99 2.29 -0.92
N LEU A 56 1.10 2.29 -2.25
CA LEU A 56 2.19 3.00 -2.94
C LEU A 56 2.12 4.51 -2.72
N GLY A 57 0.92 5.10 -2.75
CA GLY A 57 0.71 6.51 -2.44
C GLY A 57 1.10 6.86 -1.00
N GLY A 58 0.83 5.96 -0.05
CA GLY A 58 1.26 6.07 1.34
C GLY A 58 2.79 6.01 1.48
N ILE A 59 3.44 5.05 0.82
CA ILE A 59 4.91 4.92 0.80
C ILE A 59 5.55 6.18 0.21
N TYR A 60 5.07 6.65 -0.95
CA TYR A 60 5.58 7.85 -1.59
C TYR A 60 5.45 9.08 -0.67
N SER A 61 4.25 9.31 -0.12
CA SER A 61 3.98 10.49 0.69
C SER A 61 4.75 10.50 2.01
N THR A 62 4.89 9.34 2.66
CA THR A 62 5.68 9.23 3.90
C THR A 62 7.17 9.36 3.65
N THR A 63 7.69 8.79 2.57
CA THR A 63 9.09 8.93 2.15
C THR A 63 9.41 10.38 1.80
N GLU A 64 8.50 11.07 1.11
CA GLU A 64 8.62 12.49 0.78
C GLU A 64 8.71 13.37 2.04
N VAL A 65 7.89 13.09 3.06
CA VAL A 65 7.95 13.80 4.35
C VAL A 65 9.24 13.48 5.11
N TYR A 66 9.67 12.22 5.11
CA TYR A 66 10.94 11.81 5.74
C TYR A 66 12.13 12.56 5.12
N MET A 67 12.15 12.66 3.80
CA MET A 67 13.19 13.35 3.02
C MET A 67 13.38 14.81 3.42
N LEU A 68 12.34 15.49 3.93
CA LEU A 68 12.44 16.88 4.40
C LEU A 68 13.38 17.04 5.61
N THR A 69 13.60 15.98 6.37
CA THR A 69 14.39 15.99 7.62
C THR A 69 15.73 15.26 7.47
N ASP A 70 15.95 14.63 6.33
CA ASP A 70 17.16 13.85 6.05
C ASP A 70 18.31 14.76 5.63
N ASN A 71 19.37 14.77 6.44
CA ASN A 71 20.61 15.51 6.19
C ASN A 71 21.77 14.58 5.82
N SER A 72 21.50 13.29 5.61
CA SER A 72 22.51 12.33 5.19
C SER A 72 23.01 12.62 3.77
N PRO A 73 24.27 12.29 3.44
CA PRO A 73 24.78 12.43 2.07
C PRO A 73 23.87 11.70 1.09
N ASP A 74 23.50 12.37 -0.01
CA ASP A 74 22.65 11.84 -1.08
C ASP A 74 21.32 11.22 -0.62
N PHE A 75 20.78 11.66 0.52
CA PHE A 75 19.53 11.17 1.11
C PHE A 75 19.53 9.65 1.39
N ARG A 76 20.68 9.07 1.76
CA ARG A 76 20.83 7.63 2.04
C ARG A 76 19.80 7.12 3.06
N ASP A 77 19.49 7.90 4.08
CA ASP A 77 18.55 7.50 5.12
C ASP A 77 17.11 7.46 4.57
N THR A 78 16.75 8.39 3.68
CA THR A 78 15.48 8.37 2.95
C THR A 78 15.37 7.13 2.07
N TRP A 79 16.44 6.75 1.36
CA TRP A 79 16.45 5.53 0.55
C TRP A 79 16.32 4.27 1.41
N ALA A 80 16.99 4.23 2.57
CA ALA A 80 16.84 3.14 3.52
C ALA A 80 15.40 3.05 4.07
N PHE A 81 14.80 4.18 4.40
CA PHE A 81 13.41 4.28 4.84
C PHE A 81 12.45 3.77 3.76
N LEU A 82 12.62 4.22 2.51
CA LEU A 82 11.81 3.78 1.36
C LEU A 82 11.87 2.26 1.21
N ASN A 83 13.08 1.69 1.20
CA ASN A 83 13.28 0.25 1.07
C ASN A 83 12.59 -0.54 2.19
N ALA A 84 12.64 -0.02 3.43
CA ALA A 84 11.94 -0.64 4.55
C ALA A 84 10.41 -0.60 4.36
N ARG A 85 9.83 0.51 3.90
CA ARG A 85 8.38 0.61 3.64
C ARG A 85 7.91 -0.26 2.48
N VAL A 86 8.72 -0.39 1.44
CA VAL A 86 8.45 -1.31 0.33
C VAL A 86 8.44 -2.76 0.83
N ARG A 87 9.42 -3.14 1.67
CA ARG A 87 9.44 -4.48 2.29
C ARG A 87 8.20 -4.73 3.14
N ASP A 88 7.81 -3.77 3.98
CA ASP A 88 6.61 -3.88 4.82
C ASP A 88 5.35 -4.12 3.96
N ALA A 89 5.25 -3.51 2.77
CA ALA A 89 4.13 -3.73 1.85
C ALA A 89 4.09 -5.17 1.29
N PHE A 90 5.25 -5.75 0.98
CA PHE A 90 5.34 -7.17 0.56
C PHE A 90 4.96 -8.12 1.70
N ASP A 91 5.44 -7.84 2.92
CA ASP A 91 5.12 -8.63 4.11
C ASP A 91 3.63 -8.56 4.46
N LEU A 92 3.01 -7.38 4.32
CA LEU A 92 1.57 -7.20 4.49
C LEU A 92 0.77 -8.03 3.47
N LYS A 93 1.18 -8.00 2.19
CA LYS A 93 0.54 -8.81 1.14
C LYS A 93 0.62 -10.29 1.47
N LYS A 94 1.79 -10.77 1.88
CA LYS A 94 2.00 -12.17 2.27
C LYS A 94 1.13 -12.57 3.47
N THR A 95 1.10 -11.74 4.51
CA THR A 95 0.30 -11.98 5.71
C THR A 95 -1.20 -12.05 5.38
N LEU A 96 -1.69 -11.19 4.49
CA LEU A 96 -3.08 -11.20 4.04
C LEU A 96 -3.41 -12.51 3.30
N GLN A 97 -2.53 -12.95 2.40
CA GLN A 97 -2.68 -14.21 1.66
C GLN A 97 -2.69 -15.43 2.59
N GLU A 98 -1.78 -15.48 3.57
CA GLU A 98 -1.74 -16.54 4.57
C GLU A 98 -3.04 -16.58 5.40
N THR A 99 -3.56 -15.41 5.79
CA THR A 99 -4.81 -15.31 6.55
C THR A 99 -6.02 -15.81 5.74
N GLN A 100 -6.09 -15.46 4.45
CA GLN A 100 -7.14 -15.94 3.54
C GLN A 100 -7.08 -17.47 3.40
N TYR A 101 -5.89 -18.02 3.15
CA TYR A 101 -5.68 -19.47 3.07
C TYR A 101 -6.10 -20.20 4.35
N LEU A 102 -5.72 -19.67 5.52
CA LEU A 102 -6.09 -20.25 6.80
C LEU A 102 -7.61 -20.20 7.03
N ALA A 103 -8.27 -19.10 6.67
CA ALA A 103 -9.72 -18.97 6.77
C ALA A 103 -10.46 -19.98 5.88
N GLU A 104 -9.99 -20.17 4.63
CA GLU A 104 -10.51 -21.18 3.73
C GLU A 104 -10.30 -22.60 4.26
N ALA A 105 -9.11 -22.91 4.76
CA ALA A 105 -8.77 -24.21 5.33
C ALA A 105 -9.63 -24.56 6.56
N VAL A 106 -9.86 -23.59 7.46
CA VAL A 106 -10.73 -23.76 8.63
C VAL A 106 -12.19 -23.97 8.19
N THR A 107 -12.66 -23.20 7.22
CA THR A 107 -14.04 -23.32 6.70
C THR A 107 -14.26 -24.67 6.01
N ALA A 108 -13.31 -25.11 5.18
CA ALA A 108 -13.35 -26.42 4.52
C ALA A 108 -13.21 -27.57 5.53
N GLY A 109 -12.40 -27.39 6.57
CA GLY A 109 -12.19 -28.33 7.66
C GLY A 109 -13.41 -28.47 8.58
N LEU A 110 -14.21 -27.41 8.77
CA LEU A 110 -15.48 -27.45 9.50
C LEU A 110 -16.65 -27.97 8.65
N GLY A 111 -16.62 -27.75 7.33
CA GLY A 111 -17.70 -28.17 6.43
C GLY A 111 -17.90 -29.69 6.34
N LYS A 112 -16.82 -30.48 6.32
CA LYS A 112 -16.91 -31.95 6.20
C LYS A 112 -17.41 -32.66 7.48
N PRO A 113 -16.92 -32.32 8.69
CA PRO A 113 -17.41 -32.91 9.94
C PRO A 113 -18.84 -32.50 10.28
N LEU A 114 -19.23 -31.24 10.01
CA LEU A 114 -20.61 -30.77 10.24
C LEU A 114 -21.61 -31.48 9.33
N GLN A 115 -21.26 -31.76 8.06
CA GLN A 115 -22.11 -32.57 7.18
C GLN A 115 -22.24 -34.02 7.66
N GLY A 116 -21.18 -34.61 8.20
CA GLY A 116 -21.21 -35.94 8.83
C GLY A 116 -22.12 -35.97 10.06
N LEU A 117 -22.00 -34.97 10.94
CA LEU A 117 -22.80 -34.86 12.16
C LEU A 117 -24.27 -34.59 11.88
N VAL A 118 -24.60 -33.74 10.90
CA VAL A 118 -25.99 -33.49 10.46
C VAL A 118 -26.61 -34.75 9.85
N ARG A 119 -25.86 -35.50 9.03
CA ARG A 119 -26.35 -36.77 8.47
C ARG A 119 -26.62 -37.82 9.54
N GLU A 120 -25.81 -37.87 10.60
CA GLU A 120 -25.97 -38.84 11.68
C GLU A 120 -27.14 -38.49 12.59
N VAL A 121 -27.41 -37.20 12.81
CA VAL A 121 -28.56 -36.72 13.60
C VAL A 121 -29.89 -36.89 12.88
N PHE A 122 -29.92 -36.74 11.55
CA PHE A 122 -31.15 -36.85 10.73
C PHE A 122 -31.42 -38.26 10.17
N LYS A 123 -30.62 -39.26 10.51
CA LYS A 123 -30.81 -40.67 10.09
C LYS A 123 -31.53 -41.56 11.13
N ARG A 124 -32.18 -40.98 12.15
CA ARG A 124 -33.10 -41.70 13.03
C ARG A 124 -34.55 -41.43 12.68
#